data_AF-A0A8H4JCI8-F1
#
_entry.id   AF-A0A8H4JCI8-F1
#
_cell.length_a   1.000
_cell.length_b   1.000
_cell.length_c   1.000
_cell.angle_alpha   90.00
_cell.angle_beta   90.00
_cell.angle_gamma   90.00
#
_symmetry.space_group_name_H-M   'P 1'
#
loop_
_entity.id
_entity.type
_entity.pdbx_description
1 polymer ?
#
loop_
_entity_poly.entity_id
_entity_poly.type
_entity_poly.pdbx_seq_one_letter_code
_entity_poly.pdbx_strand_id
1 'polypeptide(L)'
;MEKDIADVMDKFGGTPAFSASYLQSLWEEKCISNDKKKQGDAFNLEAYDLAKTLFINTTSVLEDYHLNAGPIPFSYKGASGWYDEKLGGGGTTSREKWDQDRAALLEVLPGLHMLSTKPGQGEVEDELIRGIGAYPEDKSQHPPFWMSWALQIYLDILQGLGENVDRGYEDIKQASLKIQKALLQVDRTHGRTSVLSTVTRWNKDPIFMTNQDLAMMTNTSASSNKIPEFQLLHRNPLHCGNLLHHMRCILHGCSVQTAAYSDGLMCTTQLYHALRQEGHVPKGQAWEDLEEYWGYQGNACFFVGDPPKDLTNWAPNRRSIWPTENKKNARNMKYDALTSMTLHNRIRVEGPREPWMTADVEGLLTQGREEDTLDGKRHVPAALRKKAQEDNLEAVSNTPSGLIEQVAQVVNKQIFRIAFS
;
A
#
# COMPACT_ATOMS: atom_id res chain seq x y z
N MET A 1 4.87 18.30 -7.04
CA MET A 1 4.15 19.38 -6.34
C MET A 1 5.09 20.37 -5.68
N GLU A 2 5.88 20.00 -4.66
CA GLU A 2 6.78 20.97 -3.99
C GLU A 2 7.88 21.51 -4.91
N LYS A 3 8.46 20.66 -5.77
CA LYS A 3 9.40 21.09 -6.82
C LYS A 3 8.77 22.03 -7.85
N ASP A 4 7.47 21.90 -8.13
CA ASP A 4 6.77 22.69 -9.14
C ASP A 4 6.46 24.11 -8.64
N ILE A 5 6.43 24.29 -7.32
CA ILE A 5 6.24 25.59 -6.65
C ILE A 5 7.52 26.10 -5.99
N ALA A 6 8.64 25.38 -6.10
CA ALA A 6 9.90 25.71 -5.44
C ALA A 6 10.37 27.11 -5.82
N ASP A 7 10.33 27.48 -7.10
CA ASP A 7 10.69 28.82 -7.57
C ASP A 7 9.83 29.95 -6.96
N VAL A 8 8.59 29.65 -6.55
CA VAL A 8 7.71 30.59 -5.87
C VAL A 8 8.07 30.64 -4.38
N MET A 9 8.25 29.48 -3.75
CA MET A 9 8.58 29.37 -2.33
C MET A 9 9.95 29.96 -2.01
N ASP A 10 10.95 29.73 -2.85
CA ASP A 10 12.32 30.23 -2.68
C ASP A 10 12.39 31.76 -2.72
N LYS A 11 11.49 32.41 -3.47
CA LYS A 11 11.36 33.89 -3.45
C LYS A 11 10.94 34.44 -2.09
N PHE A 12 10.32 33.62 -1.24
CA PHE A 12 9.93 33.96 0.12
C PHE A 12 10.88 33.36 1.18
N GLY A 13 12.07 32.90 0.78
CA GLY A 13 13.04 32.27 1.69
C GLY A 13 12.78 30.78 1.95
N GLY A 14 12.03 30.13 1.05
CA GLY A 14 11.69 28.72 1.11
C GLY A 14 10.31 28.45 1.72
N THR A 15 9.85 27.20 1.61
CA THR A 15 8.55 26.73 2.13
C THR A 15 8.26 27.15 3.58
N PRO A 16 9.20 27.03 4.54
CA PRO A 16 8.90 27.33 5.95
C PRO A 16 8.66 28.82 6.19
N ALA A 17 9.49 29.67 5.57
CA ALA A 17 9.39 31.13 5.69
C ALA A 17 8.10 31.65 5.02
N PHE A 18 7.71 31.05 3.89
CA PHE A 18 6.41 31.32 3.26
C PHE A 18 5.24 30.96 4.18
N SER A 19 5.20 29.73 4.70
CA SER A 19 4.12 29.26 5.57
C SER A 19 3.98 30.10 6.85
N ALA A 20 5.10 30.45 7.49
CA ALA A 20 5.10 31.32 8.66
C ALA A 20 4.62 32.74 8.35
N SER A 21 5.08 33.33 7.24
CA SER A 21 4.67 34.68 6.82
C SER A 21 3.20 34.74 6.40
N TYR A 22 2.71 33.68 5.73
CA TYR A 22 1.31 33.56 5.34
C TYR A 22 0.40 33.38 6.55
N LEU A 23 0.80 32.54 7.52
CA LEU A 23 0.10 32.39 8.79
C LEU A 23 0.02 33.71 9.55
N GLN A 24 1.13 34.45 9.65
CA GLN A 24 1.17 35.75 10.31
C GLN A 24 0.23 36.75 9.64
N SER A 25 0.23 36.81 8.30
CA SER A 25 -0.66 37.71 7.53
C SER A 25 -2.14 37.39 7.79
N LEU A 26 -2.49 36.10 7.89
CA LEU A 26 -3.84 35.66 8.17
C LEU A 26 -4.25 35.91 9.64
N TRP A 27 -3.31 35.88 10.58
CA TRP A 27 -3.56 36.27 11.97
C TRP A 27 -3.89 37.75 12.09
N GLU A 28 -3.14 38.60 11.37
CA GLU A 28 -3.38 40.03 11.30
C GLU A 28 -4.76 40.34 10.70
N GLU A 29 -5.14 39.66 9.61
CA GLU A 29 -6.48 39.78 9.00
C GLU A 29 -7.60 39.35 9.94
N LYS A 30 -7.40 38.28 10.72
CA LYS A 30 -8.38 37.72 11.66
C LYS A 30 -8.37 38.41 13.04
N CYS A 31 -7.52 39.43 13.23
CA CYS A 31 -7.32 40.13 14.51
C CYS A 31 -6.92 39.19 15.68
N ILE A 32 -6.16 38.13 15.40
CA ILE A 32 -5.65 37.20 16.41
C ILE A 32 -4.30 37.71 16.90
N SER A 33 -4.21 38.15 18.16
CA SER A 33 -2.97 38.66 18.75
C SER A 33 -1.98 37.53 19.08
N ASN A 34 -0.70 37.76 18.79
CA ASN A 34 0.38 36.83 19.14
C ASN A 34 0.70 36.83 20.65
N ASP A 35 0.28 37.86 21.38
CA ASP A 35 0.54 38.05 22.82
C ASP A 35 -0.19 37.02 23.70
N LYS A 36 -1.18 36.32 23.13
CA LYS A 36 -1.97 35.30 23.83
C LYS A 36 -1.37 33.89 23.73
N LYS A 37 -0.27 33.70 23.00
CA LYS A 37 0.46 32.43 22.96
C LYS A 37 0.94 32.06 24.36
N LYS A 38 0.52 30.91 24.90
CA LYS A 38 0.98 30.45 26.21
C LYS A 38 2.38 29.85 26.10
N GLN A 39 3.13 29.91 27.20
CA GLN A 39 4.44 29.27 27.29
C GLN A 39 4.30 27.76 27.08
N GLY A 40 5.08 27.21 26.13
CA GLY A 40 5.04 25.79 25.76
C GLY A 40 4.14 25.48 24.56
N ASP A 41 3.33 26.42 24.08
CA ASP A 41 2.57 26.23 22.85
C ASP A 41 3.43 26.46 21.62
N ALA A 42 3.14 25.76 20.52
CA ALA A 42 3.76 26.01 19.23
C ALA A 42 3.34 27.39 18.67
N PHE A 43 2.07 27.76 18.83
CA PHE A 43 1.46 29.00 18.31
C PHE A 43 0.25 29.40 19.18
N ASN A 44 -0.37 30.56 18.90
CA ASN A 44 -1.63 30.93 19.57
C ASN A 44 -2.76 29.99 19.14
N LEU A 45 -3.23 29.15 20.06
CA LEU A 45 -4.28 28.17 19.76
C LEU A 45 -5.65 28.76 19.40
N GLU A 46 -5.90 30.06 19.62
CA GLU A 46 -7.09 30.71 19.04
C GLU A 46 -7.10 30.58 17.50
N ALA A 47 -5.94 30.43 16.87
CA ALA A 47 -5.79 30.19 15.44
C ALA A 47 -5.72 28.71 15.02
N TYR A 48 -6.11 27.77 15.89
CA TYR A 48 -5.96 26.33 15.63
C TYR A 48 -6.53 25.87 14.27
N ASP A 49 -7.76 26.26 13.92
CA ASP A 49 -8.39 25.80 12.67
C ASP A 49 -7.63 26.30 11.42
N LEU A 50 -7.03 27.50 11.53
CA LEU A 50 -6.18 28.06 10.49
C LEU A 50 -4.83 27.35 10.43
N ALA A 51 -4.22 27.09 11.59
CA ALA A 51 -2.96 26.37 11.70
C ALA A 51 -3.08 24.94 11.15
N LYS A 52 -4.19 24.24 11.40
CA LYS A 52 -4.53 22.94 10.81
C LYS A 52 -4.61 23.02 9.28
N THR A 53 -5.31 24.02 8.75
CA THR A 53 -5.48 24.23 7.29
C THR A 53 -4.15 24.47 6.58
N LEU A 54 -3.20 25.11 7.26
CA LEU A 54 -1.87 25.42 6.74
C LEU A 54 -0.80 24.39 7.14
N PHE A 55 -1.21 23.26 7.71
CA PHE A 55 -0.34 22.17 8.17
C PHE A 55 0.67 22.57 9.26
N ILE A 56 0.50 23.74 9.87
CA ILE A 56 1.39 24.23 10.94
C ILE A 56 1.36 23.28 12.14
N ASN A 57 0.21 22.65 12.41
CA ASN A 57 0.10 21.68 13.49
C ASN A 57 1.09 20.52 13.31
N THR A 58 1.08 19.92 12.13
CA THR A 58 1.91 18.76 11.81
C THR A 58 3.37 19.17 11.64
N THR A 59 3.64 20.33 11.03
CA THR A 59 4.99 20.92 10.94
C THR A 59 5.60 21.09 12.32
N SER A 60 4.92 21.77 13.25
CA SER A 60 5.46 22.05 14.59
C SER A 60 5.73 20.79 15.39
N VAL A 61 4.86 19.77 15.31
CA VAL A 61 5.08 18.50 16.03
C VAL A 61 6.21 17.69 15.40
N LEU A 62 6.34 17.71 14.08
CA LEU A 62 7.43 17.03 13.39
C LEU A 62 8.80 17.69 13.70
N GLU A 63 8.84 19.03 13.76
CA GLU A 63 10.03 19.77 14.21
C GLU A 63 10.40 19.43 15.65
N ASP A 64 9.43 19.48 16.57
CA ASP A 64 9.63 19.11 17.98
C ASP A 64 10.14 17.66 18.11
N TYR A 65 9.52 16.73 17.37
CA TYR A 65 9.96 15.33 17.35
C TYR A 65 11.40 15.22 16.84
N HIS A 66 11.74 15.88 15.74
CA HIS A 66 13.06 15.81 15.14
C HIS A 66 14.16 16.41 16.02
N LEU A 67 13.89 17.53 16.69
CA LEU A 67 14.81 18.14 17.64
C LEU A 67 15.15 17.20 18.81
N ASN A 68 14.19 16.36 19.21
CA ASN A 68 14.32 15.44 20.34
C ASN A 68 14.66 13.99 19.93
N ALA A 69 14.54 13.65 18.63
CA ALA A 69 14.84 12.32 18.13
C ALA A 69 16.35 12.04 18.22
N GLY A 70 16.68 10.84 18.70
CA GLY A 70 18.03 10.29 18.62
C GLY A 70 18.22 9.43 17.36
N PRO A 71 19.42 8.88 17.15
CA PRO A 71 19.72 7.98 16.03
C PRO A 71 18.87 6.70 16.03
N ILE A 72 18.34 6.34 17.21
CA ILE A 72 17.41 5.25 17.36
C ILE A 72 16.13 5.83 17.96
N PRO A 73 14.96 5.63 17.30
CA PRO A 73 13.71 6.17 17.79
C PRO A 73 13.36 5.57 19.14
N PHE A 74 13.18 6.43 20.15
CA PHE A 74 12.63 6.01 21.43
C PHE A 74 11.11 5.93 21.35
N SER A 75 10.58 4.90 21.98
CA SER A 75 9.16 4.74 22.30
C SER A 75 8.58 5.98 23.01
N TYR A 76 7.47 6.51 22.51
CA TYR A 76 6.76 7.62 23.13
C TYR A 76 6.23 7.24 24.52
N LYS A 77 6.44 8.11 25.51
CA LYS A 77 6.13 7.82 26.93
C LYS A 77 4.91 8.56 27.48
N GLY A 78 4.09 9.17 26.62
CA GLY A 78 2.90 9.91 27.04
C GLY A 78 3.18 11.31 27.60
N ALA A 79 4.31 11.92 27.23
CA ALA A 79 4.69 13.26 27.72
C ALA A 79 3.68 14.37 27.38
N SER A 80 2.75 14.10 26.47
CA SER A 80 1.72 15.02 25.99
C SER A 80 0.32 14.39 26.06
N GLY A 81 0.16 13.35 26.88
CA GLY A 81 -1.05 12.53 26.92
C GLY A 81 -1.02 11.39 25.90
N TRP A 82 -2.17 10.72 25.75
CA TRP A 82 -2.39 9.66 24.77
C TRP A 82 -3.61 10.04 23.93
N TYR A 83 -3.57 9.70 22.65
CA TYR A 83 -4.69 9.91 21.75
C TYR A 83 -5.89 9.07 22.19
N ASP A 84 -7.06 9.71 22.21
CA ASP A 84 -8.34 9.11 22.58
C ASP A 84 -9.20 8.95 21.32
N GLU A 85 -9.37 7.72 20.85
CA GLU A 85 -10.16 7.41 19.66
C GLU A 85 -11.63 7.84 19.76
N LYS A 86 -12.18 7.93 20.97
CA LYS A 86 -13.57 8.33 21.20
C LYS A 86 -13.75 9.83 21.07
N LEU A 87 -12.77 10.58 21.58
CA LEU A 87 -12.76 12.03 21.45
C LEU A 87 -12.42 12.41 20.00
N GLY A 88 -11.39 11.79 19.42
CA GLY A 88 -10.94 12.03 18.06
C GLY A 88 -10.81 13.52 17.72
N GLY A 89 -11.38 13.93 16.58
CA GLY A 89 -11.46 15.34 16.19
C GLY A 89 -12.56 16.16 16.90
N GLY A 90 -13.28 15.55 17.86
CA GLY A 90 -14.45 16.11 18.55
C GLY A 90 -14.14 17.06 19.71
N GLY A 91 -12.88 17.49 19.87
CA GLY A 91 -12.50 18.48 20.89
C GLY A 91 -13.33 19.77 20.78
N THR A 92 -13.86 20.24 21.92
CA THR A 92 -14.74 21.42 21.96
C THR A 92 -13.94 22.72 22.00
N THR A 93 -12.73 22.67 22.54
CA THR A 93 -11.81 23.80 22.59
C THR A 93 -10.62 23.59 21.66
N SER A 94 -10.02 24.68 21.15
CA SER A 94 -8.79 24.60 20.35
C SER A 94 -7.65 23.90 21.09
N ARG A 95 -7.64 23.97 22.43
CA ARG A 95 -6.68 23.26 23.28
C ARG A 95 -6.84 21.76 23.18
N GLU A 96 -8.05 21.26 23.39
CA GLU A 96 -8.36 19.83 23.32
C GLU A 96 -8.04 19.27 21.94
N LYS A 97 -8.40 20.00 20.87
CA LYS A 97 -8.08 19.59 19.49
C LYS A 97 -6.57 19.52 19.25
N TRP A 98 -5.82 20.53 19.69
CA TRP A 98 -4.35 20.55 19.61
C TRP A 98 -3.71 19.40 20.38
N ASP A 99 -4.16 19.16 21.60
CA ASP A 99 -3.59 18.11 22.46
C ASP A 99 -3.86 16.71 21.86
N GLN A 100 -5.04 16.49 21.25
CA GLN A 100 -5.35 15.27 20.50
C GLN A 100 -4.47 15.08 19.25
N ASP A 101 -4.34 16.11 18.41
CA ASP A 101 -3.47 16.07 17.22
C ASP A 101 -2.02 15.75 17.63
N ARG A 102 -1.51 16.45 18.65
CA ARG A 102 -0.14 16.29 19.13
C ARG A 102 0.10 14.90 19.70
N ALA A 103 -0.82 14.37 20.49
CA ALA A 103 -0.72 13.02 21.02
C ALA A 103 -0.70 11.97 19.90
N ALA A 104 -1.62 12.07 18.92
CA ALA A 104 -1.69 11.16 17.78
C ALA A 104 -0.39 11.12 16.96
N LEU A 105 0.19 12.29 16.68
CA LEU A 105 1.44 12.39 15.92
C LEU A 105 2.63 11.85 16.72
N LEU A 106 2.78 12.24 17.98
CA LEU A 106 3.90 11.79 18.81
C LEU A 106 3.87 10.28 19.08
N GLU A 107 2.71 9.66 19.02
CA GLU A 107 2.57 8.21 19.10
C GLU A 107 2.99 7.48 17.81
N VAL A 108 2.64 8.02 16.63
CA VAL A 108 2.92 7.34 15.35
C VAL A 108 4.36 7.54 14.88
N LEU A 109 4.93 8.73 15.12
CA LEU A 109 6.24 9.13 14.60
C LEU A 109 7.38 8.17 14.99
N PRO A 110 7.51 7.72 16.26
CA PRO A 110 8.51 6.72 16.62
C PRO A 110 8.37 5.40 15.86
N GLY A 111 7.14 4.95 15.61
CA GLY A 111 6.87 3.72 14.87
C GLY A 111 7.28 3.86 13.39
N LEU A 112 6.92 4.97 12.75
CA LEU A 112 7.32 5.27 11.38
C LEU A 112 8.84 5.41 11.25
N HIS A 113 9.47 6.13 12.18
CA HIS A 113 10.92 6.24 12.23
C HIS A 113 11.57 4.85 12.41
N MET A 114 11.05 4.01 13.31
CA MET A 114 11.59 2.66 13.52
C MET A 114 11.53 1.83 12.23
N LEU A 115 10.43 1.89 11.49
CA LEU A 115 10.27 1.20 10.20
C LEU A 115 11.25 1.68 9.12
N SER A 116 11.77 2.91 9.23
CA SER A 116 12.79 3.42 8.31
C SER A 116 14.22 2.97 8.67
N THR A 117 14.44 2.45 9.88
CA THR A 117 15.75 1.97 10.34
C THR A 117 15.98 0.51 9.98
N LYS A 118 17.22 0.09 9.70
CA LYS A 118 17.55 -1.32 9.39
C LYS A 118 17.00 -2.34 10.40
N PRO A 119 17.04 -2.10 11.73
CA PRO A 119 16.48 -3.04 12.70
C PRO A 119 14.96 -3.20 12.60
N GLY A 120 14.23 -2.10 12.38
CA GLY A 120 12.77 -2.11 12.28
C GLY A 120 12.23 -2.29 10.86
N GLN A 121 13.08 -2.22 9.84
CA GLN A 121 12.69 -2.19 8.44
C GLN A 121 11.90 -3.46 8.05
N GLY A 122 10.73 -3.24 7.46
CA GLY A 122 9.90 -4.28 6.89
C GLY A 122 10.24 -4.59 5.43
N GLU A 123 9.32 -5.25 4.73
CA GLU A 123 9.40 -5.38 3.27
C GLU A 123 8.69 -4.21 2.55
N VAL A 124 7.93 -3.42 3.32
CA VAL A 124 7.08 -2.32 2.85
C VAL A 124 7.51 -1.02 3.52
N GLU A 125 7.68 0.01 2.70
CA GLU A 125 8.11 1.34 3.09
C GLU A 125 7.41 2.35 2.16
N ASP A 126 6.43 3.09 2.69
CA ASP A 126 5.79 4.19 1.95
C ASP A 126 6.62 5.47 2.00
N GLU A 127 6.22 6.47 1.23
CA GLU A 127 6.98 7.72 1.13
C GLU A 127 7.04 8.47 2.47
N LEU A 128 6.04 8.35 3.35
CA LEU A 128 6.09 9.00 4.67
C LEU A 128 7.14 8.34 5.58
N ILE A 129 7.18 7.01 5.63
CA ILE A 129 8.23 6.26 6.36
C ILE A 129 9.61 6.64 5.84
N ARG A 130 9.78 6.66 4.51
CA ARG A 130 11.05 7.06 3.86
C ARG A 130 11.44 8.48 4.20
N GLY A 131 10.49 9.42 4.12
CA GLY A 131 10.74 10.83 4.43
C GLY A 131 11.21 11.02 5.86
N ILE A 132 10.60 10.32 6.81
CA ILE A 132 10.99 10.36 8.22
C ILE A 132 12.40 9.81 8.42
N GLY A 133 12.75 8.69 7.79
CA GLY A 133 14.09 8.10 7.89
C GLY A 133 15.19 8.87 7.16
N ALA A 134 14.83 9.55 6.07
CA ALA A 134 15.74 10.41 5.30
C ALA A 134 15.80 11.85 5.85
N TYR A 135 14.98 12.17 6.85
CA TYR A 135 14.91 13.53 7.36
C TYR A 135 16.27 13.92 7.94
N PRO A 136 16.91 15.01 7.44
CA PRO A 136 18.33 15.27 7.69
C PRO A 136 18.65 15.33 9.17
N GLU A 137 19.79 14.81 9.60
CA GLU A 137 20.26 14.99 10.99
C GLU A 137 20.49 16.47 11.36
N ASP A 138 20.59 17.34 10.35
CA ASP A 138 20.69 18.78 10.51
C ASP A 138 19.38 19.36 11.06
N LYS A 139 19.36 19.50 12.39
CA LYS A 139 18.27 20.07 13.18
C LYS A 139 17.89 21.51 12.83
N SER A 140 18.68 22.20 12.01
CA SER A 140 18.35 23.55 11.53
C SER A 140 17.42 23.55 10.31
N GLN A 141 17.23 22.39 9.67
CA GLN A 141 16.34 22.26 8.53
C GLN A 141 14.90 22.03 8.98
N HIS A 142 13.99 22.69 8.28
CA HIS A 142 12.55 22.51 8.45
C HIS A 142 12.06 21.31 7.64
N PRO A 143 10.94 20.68 8.06
CA PRO A 143 10.41 19.56 7.34
C PRO A 143 9.86 20.00 5.98
N PRO A 144 10.07 19.19 4.91
CA PRO A 144 9.43 19.42 3.63
C PRO A 144 7.91 19.52 3.75
N PHE A 145 7.28 20.37 2.93
CA PHE A 145 5.84 20.60 2.97
C PHE A 145 5.03 19.31 2.85
N TRP A 146 5.46 18.44 1.93
CA TRP A 146 4.75 17.20 1.64
C TRP A 146 4.68 16.27 2.85
N MET A 147 5.65 16.31 3.77
CA MET A 147 5.63 15.51 5.00
C MET A 147 4.58 16.01 5.97
N SER A 148 4.50 17.34 6.17
CA SER A 148 3.47 17.95 7.01
C SER A 148 2.07 17.70 6.45
N TRP A 149 1.92 17.76 5.13
CA TRP A 149 0.68 17.38 4.44
C TRP A 149 0.32 15.90 4.62
N ALA A 150 1.27 14.99 4.45
CA ALA A 150 1.04 13.55 4.61
C ALA A 150 0.65 13.19 6.06
N LEU A 151 1.29 13.82 7.06
CA LEU A 151 0.90 13.68 8.46
C LEU A 151 -0.50 14.26 8.74
N GLN A 152 -0.90 15.32 8.02
CA GLN A 152 -2.25 15.85 8.14
C GLN A 152 -3.29 14.86 7.59
N ILE A 153 -3.00 14.22 6.45
CA ILE A 153 -3.85 13.14 5.92
C ILE A 153 -3.96 11.99 6.92
N TYR A 154 -2.85 11.58 7.54
CA TYR A 154 -2.87 10.57 8.59
C TYR A 154 -3.81 10.97 9.75
N LEU A 155 -3.71 12.21 10.24
CA LEU A 155 -4.58 12.73 11.29
C LEU A 155 -6.05 12.71 10.87
N ASP A 156 -6.36 13.18 9.67
CA ASP A 156 -7.74 13.25 9.18
C ASP A 156 -8.34 11.85 9.00
N ILE A 157 -7.54 10.86 8.58
CA ILE A 157 -7.96 9.44 8.52
C ILE A 157 -8.19 8.88 9.92
N LEU A 158 -7.24 9.08 10.84
CA LEU A 158 -7.33 8.60 12.21
C LEU A 158 -8.57 9.16 12.92
N GLN A 159 -8.82 10.46 12.77
CA GLN A 159 -9.98 11.14 13.35
C GLN A 159 -11.28 10.77 12.64
N GLY A 160 -11.26 10.62 11.31
CA GLY A 160 -12.43 10.27 10.52
C GLY A 160 -12.90 8.83 10.76
N LEU A 161 -11.98 7.90 11.02
CA LEU A 161 -12.33 6.52 11.38
C LEU A 161 -12.69 6.37 12.85
N GLY A 162 -12.10 7.18 13.74
CA GLY A 162 -12.37 7.16 15.18
C GLY A 162 -12.20 5.77 15.77
N GLU A 163 -13.23 5.26 16.46
CA GLU A 163 -13.25 3.92 17.05
C GLU A 163 -13.04 2.78 16.02
N ASN A 164 -13.26 3.02 14.73
CA ASN A 164 -13.08 2.00 13.68
C ASN A 164 -11.67 1.98 13.07
N VAL A 165 -10.71 2.73 13.63
CA VAL A 165 -9.35 2.77 13.08
C VAL A 165 -8.64 1.40 13.11
N ASP A 166 -9.00 0.54 14.08
CA ASP A 166 -8.41 -0.79 14.25
C ASP A 166 -8.75 -1.78 13.13
N ARG A 167 -9.76 -1.48 12.31
CA ARG A 167 -10.32 -2.41 11.33
C ARG A 167 -9.28 -2.86 10.31
N GLY A 168 -8.35 -1.97 9.95
CA GLY A 168 -7.26 -2.29 9.03
C GLY A 168 -6.31 -3.37 9.57
N TYR A 169 -6.06 -3.38 10.88
CA TYR A 169 -5.25 -4.41 11.52
C TYR A 169 -5.97 -5.77 11.53
N GLU A 170 -7.27 -5.77 11.85
CA GLU A 170 -8.09 -6.98 11.79
C GLU A 170 -8.19 -7.55 10.37
N ASP A 171 -8.29 -6.69 9.36
CA ASP A 171 -8.28 -7.11 7.95
C ASP A 171 -6.95 -7.82 7.57
N ILE A 172 -5.80 -7.34 8.05
CA ILE A 172 -4.50 -8.02 7.86
C ILE A 172 -4.49 -9.38 8.54
N LYS A 173 -4.93 -9.46 9.80
CA LYS A 173 -4.94 -10.73 10.54
C LYS A 173 -5.82 -11.76 9.87
N GLN A 174 -7.01 -11.36 9.45
CA GLN A 174 -7.92 -12.25 8.73
C GLN A 174 -7.34 -12.70 7.39
N ALA A 175 -6.80 -11.77 6.60
CA ALA A 175 -6.21 -12.09 5.30
C ALA A 175 -4.98 -13.00 5.44
N SER A 176 -4.05 -12.67 6.34
CA SER A 176 -2.85 -13.48 6.59
C SER A 176 -3.22 -14.89 7.05
N LEU A 177 -4.20 -15.06 7.94
CA LEU A 177 -4.68 -16.39 8.36
C LEU A 177 -5.34 -17.16 7.21
N LYS A 178 -6.15 -16.50 6.38
CA LYS A 178 -6.76 -17.13 5.18
C LYS A 178 -5.68 -17.65 4.24
N ILE A 179 -4.67 -16.83 3.92
CA ILE A 179 -3.55 -17.22 3.05
C ILE A 179 -2.76 -18.39 3.66
N GLN A 180 -2.43 -18.32 4.96
CA GLN A 180 -1.74 -19.40 5.65
C GLN A 180 -2.50 -20.73 5.57
N LYS A 181 -3.82 -20.71 5.77
CA LYS A 181 -4.67 -21.90 5.66
C LYS A 181 -4.72 -22.45 4.23
N ALA A 182 -4.86 -21.59 3.24
CA ALA A 182 -4.87 -22.00 1.83
C ALA A 182 -3.57 -22.71 1.42
N LEU A 183 -2.43 -22.27 1.96
CA LEU A 183 -1.12 -22.85 1.66
C LEU A 183 -0.77 -24.13 2.44
N LEU A 184 -1.68 -24.65 3.29
CA LEU A 184 -1.46 -25.93 3.99
C LEU A 184 -1.45 -27.12 3.03
N GLN A 185 -2.26 -27.08 1.98
CA GLN A 185 -2.41 -28.16 0.99
C GLN A 185 -1.50 -27.99 -0.23
N VAL A 186 -0.69 -26.92 -0.26
CA VAL A 186 0.25 -26.66 -1.35
C VAL A 186 1.61 -27.26 -0.98
N ASP A 187 2.22 -27.98 -1.92
CA ASP A 187 3.55 -28.55 -1.75
C ASP A 187 4.60 -27.51 -1.38
N ARG A 188 5.67 -27.94 -0.71
CA ARG A 188 6.77 -27.07 -0.29
C ARG A 188 7.56 -26.58 -1.51
N THR A 189 7.17 -25.43 -2.04
CA THR A 189 7.90 -24.69 -3.08
C THR A 189 8.59 -23.45 -2.51
N HIS A 190 9.54 -22.90 -3.28
CA HIS A 190 10.14 -21.60 -2.95
C HIS A 190 9.09 -20.48 -2.90
N GLY A 191 8.17 -20.44 -3.88
CA GLY A 191 7.06 -19.49 -3.90
C GLY A 191 6.17 -19.59 -2.65
N ARG A 192 5.78 -20.80 -2.23
CA ARG A 192 5.04 -21.02 -0.98
C ARG A 192 5.80 -20.50 0.23
N THR A 193 7.12 -20.73 0.28
CA THR A 193 7.96 -20.31 1.41
C THR A 193 8.06 -18.78 1.47
N SER A 194 8.22 -18.12 0.33
CA SER A 194 8.22 -16.66 0.22
C SER A 194 6.88 -16.08 0.69
N VAL A 195 5.74 -16.57 0.19
CA VAL A 195 4.42 -16.10 0.62
C VAL A 195 4.23 -16.29 2.13
N LEU A 196 4.56 -17.47 2.67
CA LEU A 196 4.44 -17.73 4.11
C LEU A 196 5.32 -16.81 4.93
N SER A 197 6.56 -16.54 4.52
CA SER A 197 7.45 -15.61 5.22
C SER A 197 6.88 -14.19 5.29
N THR A 198 6.28 -13.72 4.20
CA THR A 198 5.63 -12.40 4.13
C THR A 198 4.39 -12.33 5.02
N VAL A 199 3.46 -13.30 4.93
CA VAL A 199 2.19 -13.24 5.69
C VAL A 199 2.34 -13.56 7.18
N THR A 200 3.42 -14.23 7.58
CA THR A 200 3.68 -14.56 9.00
C THR A 200 4.57 -13.55 9.71
N ARG A 201 5.20 -12.61 8.97
CA ARG A 201 6.11 -11.60 9.55
C ARG A 201 5.47 -10.79 10.68
N TRP A 202 4.18 -10.47 10.53
CA TRP A 202 3.40 -9.68 11.50
C TRP A 202 2.60 -10.55 12.48
N ASN A 203 2.88 -11.85 12.59
CA ASN A 203 2.32 -12.68 13.67
C ASN A 203 2.84 -12.27 15.06
N LYS A 204 3.96 -11.55 15.09
CA LYS A 204 4.52 -10.86 16.26
C LYS A 204 4.81 -9.43 15.84
N ASP A 205 4.76 -8.47 16.75
CA ASP A 205 5.08 -7.08 16.41
C ASP A 205 6.61 -6.89 16.34
N PRO A 206 7.18 -6.71 15.13
CA PRO A 206 8.62 -6.53 14.97
C PRO A 206 9.12 -5.24 15.64
N ILE A 207 8.29 -4.20 15.72
CA ILE A 207 8.64 -2.92 16.36
C ILE A 207 8.70 -3.12 17.86
N PHE A 208 7.70 -3.78 18.44
CA PHE A 208 7.68 -4.12 19.86
C PHE A 208 8.88 -4.98 20.25
N MET A 209 9.17 -6.04 19.48
CA MET A 209 10.32 -6.91 19.72
C MET A 209 11.65 -6.15 19.64
N THR A 210 11.82 -5.32 18.61
CA THR A 210 13.04 -4.52 18.43
C THR A 210 13.23 -3.51 19.57
N ASN A 211 12.15 -2.86 20.02
CA ASN A 211 12.19 -1.95 21.16
C ASN A 211 12.56 -2.68 22.46
N GLN A 212 12.06 -3.90 22.66
CA GLN A 212 12.40 -4.71 23.82
C GLN A 212 13.89 -5.09 23.82
N ASP A 213 14.41 -5.54 22.68
CA ASP A 213 15.83 -5.90 22.53
C ASP A 213 16.74 -4.69 22.78
N LEU A 214 16.39 -3.52 22.23
CA LEU A 214 17.16 -2.29 22.42
C LEU A 214 17.15 -1.81 23.89
N ALA A 215 16.00 -1.92 24.57
CA ALA A 215 15.89 -1.58 25.99
C ALA A 215 16.80 -2.48 26.84
N MET A 216 16.86 -3.78 26.53
CA MET A 216 17.79 -4.71 27.20
C MET A 216 19.25 -4.35 26.94
N MET A 217 19.63 -3.99 25.72
CA MET A 217 21.01 -3.63 25.38
C MET A 217 21.49 -2.32 26.03
N THR A 218 20.59 -1.37 26.24
CA THR A 218 20.94 -0.02 26.74
C THR A 218 20.85 0.13 28.26
N ASN A 219 20.51 -0.94 29.01
CA ASN A 219 20.26 -0.92 30.46
C ASN A 219 19.26 0.19 30.88
N THR A 220 18.43 0.67 29.95
CA THR A 220 17.33 1.54 30.31
C THR A 220 16.24 0.65 30.91
N SER A 221 15.84 0.95 32.15
CA SER A 221 14.77 0.21 32.81
C SER A 221 13.57 0.13 31.87
N ALA A 222 13.11 -1.10 31.63
CA ALA A 222 11.98 -1.45 30.77
C ALA A 222 10.69 -0.78 31.28
N SER A 223 10.60 0.52 31.07
CA SER A 223 9.36 1.31 31.13
C SER A 223 8.49 1.03 29.90
N SER A 224 8.88 0.06 29.06
CA SER A 224 8.18 -0.45 27.89
C SER A 224 6.82 -1.10 28.22
N ASN A 225 6.50 -1.34 29.50
CA ASN A 225 5.24 -1.95 29.93
C ASN A 225 3.98 -1.10 29.67
N LYS A 226 4.07 0.03 28.97
CA LYS A 226 2.91 0.89 28.65
C LYS A 226 2.54 0.94 27.16
N ILE A 227 3.41 0.53 26.26
CA ILE A 227 3.11 0.55 24.82
C ILE A 227 2.51 -0.81 24.47
N PRO A 228 1.23 -0.87 24.06
CA PRO A 228 0.62 -2.11 23.64
C PRO A 228 1.32 -2.66 22.38
N GLU A 229 1.42 -3.99 22.30
CA GLU A 229 1.87 -4.67 21.09
C GLU A 229 0.95 -4.27 19.92
N PHE A 230 1.53 -4.08 18.73
CA PHE A 230 0.85 -3.67 17.51
C PHE A 230 0.21 -2.26 17.54
N GLN A 231 0.59 -1.37 18.46
CA GLN A 231 0.02 -0.02 18.55
C GLN A 231 0.07 0.73 17.20
N LEU A 232 1.18 0.60 16.46
CA LEU A 232 1.32 1.22 15.15
C LEU A 232 0.23 0.70 14.17
N LEU A 233 0.01 -0.62 14.11
CA LEU A 233 -0.99 -1.19 13.20
C LEU A 233 -2.42 -0.85 13.62
N HIS A 234 -2.69 -0.83 14.93
CA HIS A 234 -4.00 -0.45 15.46
C HIS A 234 -4.42 0.97 15.08
N ARG A 235 -3.47 1.91 14.96
CA ARG A 235 -3.75 3.33 14.68
C ARG A 235 -3.29 3.79 13.29
N ASN A 236 -2.72 2.91 12.46
CA ASN A 236 -2.21 3.25 11.12
C ASN A 236 -2.84 2.37 10.01
N PRO A 237 -4.10 2.66 9.64
CA PRO A 237 -4.80 1.91 8.59
C PRO A 237 -4.15 2.08 7.20
N LEU A 238 -3.41 3.17 6.95
CA LEU A 238 -2.65 3.35 5.71
C LEU A 238 -1.55 2.30 5.57
N HIS A 239 -0.72 2.16 6.60
CA HIS A 239 0.33 1.15 6.63
C HIS A 239 -0.28 -0.26 6.57
N CYS A 240 -1.41 -0.48 7.26
CA CYS A 240 -2.14 -1.74 7.19
C CYS A 240 -2.59 -2.09 5.76
N GLY A 241 -3.14 -1.12 5.03
CA GLY A 241 -3.50 -1.27 3.62
C GLY A 241 -2.31 -1.62 2.74
N ASN A 242 -1.16 -0.97 2.94
CA ASN A 242 0.07 -1.24 2.19
C ASN A 242 0.61 -2.65 2.46
N LEU A 243 0.61 -3.10 3.72
CA LEU A 243 0.99 -4.46 4.09
C LEU A 243 0.06 -5.50 3.48
N LEU A 244 -1.25 -5.30 3.57
CA LEU A 244 -2.24 -6.21 2.99
C LEU A 244 -2.09 -6.29 1.46
N HIS A 245 -1.89 -5.15 0.81
CA HIS A 245 -1.63 -5.09 -0.63
C HIS A 245 -0.35 -5.84 -1.01
N HIS A 246 0.72 -5.68 -0.22
CA HIS A 246 1.97 -6.41 -0.40
C HIS A 246 1.80 -7.93 -0.27
N MET A 247 1.09 -8.41 0.77
CA MET A 247 0.79 -9.83 0.95
C MET A 247 0.05 -10.42 -0.27
N ARG A 248 -0.94 -9.69 -0.80
CA ARG A 248 -1.72 -10.09 -1.98
C ARG A 248 -0.87 -10.14 -3.25
N CYS A 249 -0.02 -9.13 -3.48
CA CYS A 249 0.85 -9.10 -4.65
C CYS A 249 1.91 -10.22 -4.63
N ILE A 250 2.50 -10.52 -3.46
CA ILE A 250 3.44 -11.64 -3.31
C ILE A 250 2.72 -12.98 -3.53
N LEU A 251 1.52 -13.16 -2.96
CA LEU A 251 0.70 -14.35 -3.21
C LEU A 251 0.40 -14.54 -4.69
N HIS A 252 -0.11 -13.50 -5.36
CA HIS A 252 -0.45 -13.54 -6.78
C HIS A 252 0.78 -13.85 -7.64
N GLY A 253 1.86 -13.10 -7.43
CA GLY A 253 3.10 -13.26 -8.19
C GLY A 253 3.67 -14.67 -8.09
N CYS A 254 3.75 -15.22 -6.87
CA CYS A 254 4.21 -16.59 -6.63
C CYS A 254 3.24 -17.65 -7.18
N SER A 255 1.93 -17.40 -7.09
CA SER A 255 0.89 -18.30 -7.61
C SER A 255 0.96 -18.42 -9.12
N VAL A 256 1.05 -17.30 -9.84
CA VAL A 256 1.18 -17.27 -11.31
C VAL A 256 2.45 -18.01 -11.74
N GLN A 257 3.59 -17.77 -11.08
CA GLN A 257 4.83 -18.50 -11.39
C GLN A 257 4.68 -20.00 -11.16
N THR A 258 4.10 -20.41 -10.04
CA THR A 258 3.91 -21.83 -9.70
C THR A 258 2.97 -22.50 -10.71
N ALA A 259 1.88 -21.83 -11.08
CA ALA A 259 0.94 -22.30 -12.10
C ALA A 259 1.59 -22.40 -13.48
N ALA A 260 2.43 -21.42 -13.86
CA ALA A 260 3.13 -21.38 -15.14
C ALA A 260 4.11 -22.54 -15.31
N TYR A 261 4.84 -22.89 -14.25
CA TYR A 261 5.81 -24.00 -14.30
C TYR A 261 5.17 -25.38 -14.10
N SER A 262 3.97 -25.45 -13.50
CA SER A 262 3.26 -26.70 -13.32
C SER A 262 2.50 -27.06 -14.59
N ASP A 263 2.99 -28.05 -15.34
CA ASP A 263 2.22 -28.66 -16.43
C ASP A 263 0.87 -29.21 -15.96
N GLY A 264 0.67 -29.37 -14.64
CA GLY A 264 -0.57 -29.80 -14.02
C GLY A 264 -1.76 -28.92 -14.38
N LEU A 265 -1.63 -27.59 -14.37
CA LEU A 265 -2.77 -26.71 -14.64
C LEU A 265 -3.18 -26.76 -16.12
N MET A 266 -2.20 -26.80 -17.02
CA MET A 266 -2.43 -26.98 -18.46
C MET A 266 -3.10 -28.32 -18.75
N CYS A 267 -2.53 -29.43 -18.25
CA CYS A 267 -3.07 -30.77 -18.48
C CYS A 267 -4.49 -30.91 -17.90
N THR A 268 -4.73 -30.34 -16.71
CA THR A 268 -6.05 -30.34 -16.06
C THR A 268 -7.07 -29.58 -16.91
N THR A 269 -6.71 -28.41 -17.45
CA THR A 269 -7.60 -27.61 -18.30
C THR A 269 -7.93 -28.33 -19.61
N GLN A 270 -6.93 -28.93 -20.26
CA GLN A 270 -7.12 -29.71 -21.48
C GLN A 270 -8.01 -30.94 -21.24
N LEU A 271 -7.76 -31.69 -20.16
CA LEU A 271 -8.56 -32.85 -19.78
C LEU A 271 -10.01 -32.45 -19.46
N TYR A 272 -10.19 -31.37 -18.70
CA TYR A 272 -11.51 -30.83 -18.37
C TYR A 272 -12.31 -30.48 -19.64
N HIS A 273 -11.69 -29.78 -20.59
CA HIS A 273 -12.33 -29.46 -21.86
C HIS A 273 -12.70 -30.71 -22.67
N ALA A 274 -11.83 -31.72 -22.71
CA ALA A 274 -12.11 -32.98 -23.39
C ALA A 274 -13.31 -33.71 -22.76
N LEU A 275 -13.33 -33.84 -21.43
CA LEU A 275 -14.45 -34.46 -20.72
C LEU A 275 -15.78 -33.72 -20.94
N ARG A 276 -15.73 -32.39 -21.04
CA ARG A 276 -16.91 -31.57 -21.33
C ARG A 276 -17.44 -31.81 -22.75
N GLN A 277 -16.55 -31.93 -23.74
CA GLN A 277 -16.94 -32.22 -25.13
C GLN A 277 -17.56 -33.60 -25.29
N GLU A 278 -17.03 -34.60 -24.59
CA GLU A 278 -17.55 -35.97 -24.61
C GLU A 278 -18.84 -36.14 -23.76
N GLY A 279 -19.33 -35.07 -23.14
CA GLY A 279 -20.52 -35.11 -22.29
C GLY A 279 -20.33 -35.89 -20.99
N HIS A 280 -19.07 -36.10 -20.56
CA HIS A 280 -18.72 -36.77 -19.32
C HIS A 280 -18.76 -35.85 -18.09
N VAL A 281 -18.83 -34.53 -18.29
CA VAL A 281 -19.11 -33.57 -17.22
C VAL A 281 -20.64 -33.43 -17.09
N PRO A 282 -21.24 -33.83 -15.95
CA PRO A 282 -22.69 -33.72 -15.75
C PRO A 282 -23.18 -32.27 -15.90
N LYS A 283 -24.41 -32.10 -16.39
CA LYS A 283 -25.04 -30.78 -16.48
C LYS A 283 -25.12 -30.15 -15.08
N GLY A 284 -24.66 -28.91 -14.96
CA GLY A 284 -24.60 -28.17 -13.69
C GLY A 284 -23.39 -28.50 -12.80
N GLN A 285 -22.44 -29.30 -13.28
CA GLN A 285 -21.15 -29.55 -12.59
C GLN A 285 -19.98 -28.97 -13.39
N ALA A 286 -20.18 -27.79 -13.98
CA ALA A 286 -19.08 -27.06 -14.58
C ALA A 286 -18.07 -26.66 -13.50
N TRP A 287 -16.78 -26.69 -13.83
CA TRP A 287 -15.76 -26.20 -12.92
C TRP A 287 -15.64 -24.70 -13.13
N GLU A 288 -16.54 -23.94 -12.49
CA GLU A 288 -16.73 -22.52 -12.72
C GLU A 288 -15.43 -21.72 -12.53
N ASP A 289 -14.70 -21.97 -11.43
CA ASP A 289 -13.40 -21.30 -11.17
C ASP A 289 -12.38 -21.54 -12.29
N LEU A 290 -12.33 -22.76 -12.85
CA LEU A 290 -11.42 -23.11 -13.93
C LEU A 290 -11.84 -22.46 -15.25
N GLU A 291 -13.14 -22.40 -15.54
CA GLU A 291 -13.68 -21.72 -16.73
C GLU A 291 -13.44 -20.21 -16.67
N GLU A 292 -13.65 -19.61 -15.50
CA GLU A 292 -13.36 -18.19 -15.26
C GLU A 292 -11.85 -17.91 -15.42
N TYR A 293 -11.00 -18.68 -14.73
CA TYR A 293 -9.55 -18.56 -14.86
C TYR A 293 -9.07 -18.74 -16.29
N TRP A 294 -9.62 -19.73 -17.00
CA TRP A 294 -9.30 -19.95 -18.41
C TRP A 294 -9.74 -18.77 -19.27
N GLY A 295 -10.94 -18.24 -19.08
CA GLY A 295 -11.44 -17.06 -19.78
C GLY A 295 -10.48 -15.86 -19.69
N TYR A 296 -9.91 -15.62 -18.50
CA TYR A 296 -8.95 -14.54 -18.28
C TYR A 296 -7.58 -14.77 -18.92
N GLN A 297 -7.07 -16.00 -18.85
CA GLN A 297 -5.74 -16.35 -19.37
C GLN A 297 -5.72 -16.51 -20.90
N GLY A 298 -6.88 -16.83 -21.49
CA GLY A 298 -7.06 -17.07 -22.91
C GLY A 298 -6.63 -18.49 -23.36
N ASN A 299 -7.16 -18.91 -24.51
CA ASN A 299 -6.91 -20.25 -25.06
C ASN A 299 -5.42 -20.53 -25.26
N ALA A 300 -4.66 -19.52 -25.64
CA ALA A 300 -3.26 -19.63 -25.97
C ALA A 300 -2.35 -19.98 -24.78
N CYS A 301 -2.86 -19.85 -23.54
CA CYS A 301 -2.20 -20.28 -22.31
C CYS A 301 -2.24 -21.81 -22.16
N PHE A 302 -3.36 -22.44 -22.54
CA PHE A 302 -3.59 -23.87 -22.31
C PHE A 302 -3.54 -24.73 -23.56
N PHE A 303 -3.69 -24.16 -24.76
CA PHE A 303 -3.78 -24.88 -26.02
C PHE A 303 -2.75 -24.39 -27.03
N VAL A 304 -2.27 -25.31 -27.88
CA VAL A 304 -1.49 -24.96 -29.07
C VAL A 304 -2.46 -24.56 -30.18
N GLY A 305 -2.79 -23.28 -30.24
CA GLY A 305 -3.81 -22.75 -31.15
C GLY A 305 -5.19 -22.69 -30.48
N ASP A 306 -6.25 -22.85 -31.27
CA ASP A 306 -7.61 -22.90 -30.73
C ASP A 306 -7.91 -24.24 -30.04
N PRO A 307 -8.80 -24.26 -29.04
CA PRO A 307 -9.20 -25.49 -28.37
C PRO A 307 -9.76 -26.49 -29.40
N PRO A 308 -9.31 -27.76 -29.38
CA PRO A 308 -9.80 -28.77 -30.32
C PRO A 308 -11.31 -28.89 -30.26
N LYS A 309 -11.99 -28.99 -31.41
CA LYS A 309 -13.44 -29.19 -31.49
C LYS A 309 -13.85 -30.64 -31.71
N ASP A 310 -12.88 -31.48 -32.12
CA ASP A 310 -13.07 -32.88 -32.48
C ASP A 310 -11.93 -33.76 -31.90
N LEU A 311 -12.22 -35.04 -31.64
CA LEU A 311 -11.33 -36.05 -31.04
C LEU A 311 -9.96 -36.19 -31.72
N THR A 312 -9.85 -35.93 -33.02
CA THR A 312 -8.63 -36.14 -33.81
C THR A 312 -7.55 -35.08 -33.59
N ASN A 313 -7.85 -33.98 -32.91
CA ASN A 313 -6.95 -32.83 -32.73
C ASN A 313 -6.30 -32.72 -31.35
N TRP A 314 -6.54 -33.68 -30.45
CA TRP A 314 -6.06 -33.62 -29.07
C TRP A 314 -4.62 -34.10 -28.86
N ALA A 315 -4.09 -34.90 -29.81
CA ALA A 315 -2.72 -35.36 -29.80
C ALA A 315 -2.10 -35.14 -31.19
N PRO A 316 -0.84 -34.68 -31.29
CA PRO A 316 -0.17 -34.63 -32.57
C PRO A 316 -0.16 -36.04 -33.19
N ASN A 317 -0.55 -36.15 -34.47
CA ASN A 317 -0.52 -37.40 -35.24
C ASN A 317 0.88 -38.06 -35.29
N ARG A 318 1.91 -37.35 -34.83
CA ARG A 318 3.24 -37.89 -34.54
C ARG A 318 3.48 -37.88 -33.03
N ARG A 319 3.43 -39.06 -32.42
CA ARG A 319 3.90 -39.27 -31.05
C ARG A 319 5.43 -39.31 -31.07
N SER A 320 6.07 -38.24 -30.62
CA SER A 320 7.47 -38.32 -30.19
C SER A 320 7.53 -39.26 -28.97
N ILE A 321 8.55 -40.11 -28.89
CA ILE A 321 8.81 -40.99 -27.73
C ILE A 321 8.98 -40.17 -26.43
N TRP A 322 9.33 -38.89 -26.59
CA TRP A 322 9.46 -37.92 -25.51
C TRP A 322 8.37 -36.85 -25.65
N PRO A 323 7.54 -36.61 -24.62
CA PRO A 323 6.66 -35.45 -24.58
C PRO A 323 7.49 -34.21 -24.89
N THR A 324 7.19 -33.53 -25.99
CA THR A 324 7.87 -32.27 -26.29
C THR A 324 7.16 -31.19 -25.50
N GLU A 325 7.66 -30.93 -24.29
CA GLU A 325 7.23 -29.78 -23.50
C GLU A 325 7.45 -28.52 -24.34
N ASN A 326 6.35 -27.92 -24.81
CA ASN A 326 6.45 -26.59 -25.39
C ASN A 326 6.60 -25.59 -24.25
N LYS A 327 7.84 -25.39 -23.80
CA LYS A 327 8.21 -24.40 -22.78
C LYS A 327 7.72 -22.98 -23.09
N LYS A 328 7.27 -22.70 -24.32
CA LYS A 328 6.64 -21.43 -24.70
C LYS A 328 5.21 -21.30 -24.20
N ASN A 329 4.46 -22.37 -23.94
CA ASN A 329 3.07 -22.28 -23.43
C ASN A 329 3.04 -21.92 -21.94
N ALA A 330 3.89 -22.55 -21.13
CA ALA A 330 4.16 -22.20 -19.73
C ALA A 330 4.52 -20.70 -19.54
N ARG A 331 5.17 -20.07 -20.53
CA ARG A 331 5.59 -18.67 -20.48
C ARG A 331 4.50 -17.64 -20.79
N ASN A 332 3.28 -18.07 -21.10
CA ASN A 332 2.20 -17.17 -21.52
C ASN A 332 1.10 -17.02 -20.45
N MET A 333 1.36 -17.30 -19.17
CA MET A 333 0.41 -16.91 -18.13
C MET A 333 0.48 -15.41 -17.92
N LYS A 334 -0.68 -14.77 -17.99
CA LYS A 334 -0.88 -13.35 -17.72
C LYS A 334 -0.81 -13.11 -16.22
N TYR A 335 -0.05 -12.10 -15.84
CA TYR A 335 -0.16 -11.48 -14.53
C TYR A 335 -1.34 -10.50 -14.55
N ASP A 336 -2.27 -10.67 -13.63
CA ASP A 336 -3.35 -9.72 -13.43
C ASP A 336 -2.90 -8.50 -12.61
N ALA A 337 -3.73 -7.45 -12.64
CA ALA A 337 -3.62 -6.27 -11.81
C ALA A 337 -2.29 -5.51 -11.96
N LEU A 338 -1.90 -5.19 -13.20
CA LEU A 338 -0.62 -4.53 -13.49
C LEU A 338 -0.42 -3.24 -12.68
N THR A 339 -1.46 -2.42 -12.54
CA THR A 339 -1.40 -1.16 -11.80
C THR A 339 -1.06 -1.41 -10.33
N SER A 340 -1.77 -2.34 -9.69
CA SER A 340 -1.48 -2.80 -8.32
C SER A 340 -0.08 -3.38 -8.19
N MET A 341 0.35 -4.26 -9.11
CA MET A 341 1.70 -4.86 -9.09
C MET A 341 2.81 -3.81 -9.26
N THR A 342 2.57 -2.77 -10.07
CA THR A 342 3.53 -1.67 -10.25
C THR A 342 3.63 -0.81 -9.00
N LEU A 343 2.49 -0.47 -8.38
CA LEU A 343 2.44 0.24 -7.10
C LEU A 343 3.09 -0.58 -5.97
N HIS A 344 2.87 -1.90 -5.96
CA HIS A 344 3.52 -2.82 -5.03
C HIS A 344 5.04 -2.73 -5.12
N ASN A 345 5.61 -2.75 -6.32
CA ASN A 345 7.04 -2.60 -6.50
C ASN A 345 7.56 -1.26 -5.96
N ARG A 346 6.75 -0.20 -6.03
CA ARG A 346 7.13 1.12 -5.51
C ARG A 346 7.15 1.15 -3.98
N ILE A 347 6.20 0.51 -3.30
CA ILE A 347 6.16 0.48 -1.83
C ILE A 347 7.13 -0.52 -1.20
N ARG A 348 7.84 -1.33 -1.99
CA ARG A 348 8.91 -2.18 -1.46
C ARG A 348 10.11 -1.34 -1.06
N VAL A 349 10.85 -1.77 -0.03
CA VAL A 349 12.10 -1.11 0.42
C VAL A 349 13.13 -0.94 -0.70
N GLU A 350 13.26 -1.97 -1.54
CA GLU A 350 14.16 -1.99 -2.71
C GLU A 350 13.54 -1.31 -3.95
N GLY A 351 12.33 -0.76 -3.80
CA GLY A 351 11.57 -0.17 -4.89
C GLY A 351 12.21 1.10 -5.47
N PRO A 352 11.84 1.47 -6.71
CA PRO A 352 12.22 2.74 -7.31
C PRO A 352 11.84 3.93 -6.43
N ARG A 353 12.68 4.97 -6.43
CA ARG A 353 12.59 6.12 -5.51
C ARG A 353 12.32 7.44 -6.22
N GLU A 354 12.23 7.40 -7.54
CA GLU A 354 11.99 8.56 -8.37
C GLU A 354 10.57 9.08 -8.11
N PRO A 355 10.38 10.38 -7.87
CA PRO A 355 9.06 10.98 -7.78
C PRO A 355 8.29 10.73 -9.08
N TRP A 356 7.01 10.35 -8.97
CA TRP A 356 6.15 10.27 -10.14
C TRP A 356 5.66 11.66 -10.55
N MET A 357 5.82 11.93 -11.84
CA MET A 357 5.17 13.02 -12.53
C MET A 357 3.76 12.58 -12.97
N THR A 358 2.91 13.55 -13.33
CA THR A 358 1.56 13.25 -13.85
C THR A 358 1.59 12.31 -15.06
N ALA A 359 2.58 12.48 -15.94
CA ALA A 359 2.77 11.63 -17.12
C ALA A 359 3.10 10.17 -16.75
N ASP A 360 3.82 9.93 -15.66
CA ASP A 360 4.13 8.57 -15.20
C ASP A 360 2.86 7.85 -14.74
N VAL A 361 2.00 8.58 -14.02
CA VAL A 361 0.72 8.05 -13.52
C VAL A 361 -0.27 7.81 -14.66
N GLU A 362 -0.34 8.73 -15.62
CA GLU A 362 -1.16 8.57 -16.83
C GLU A 362 -0.69 7.38 -17.67
N GLY A 363 0.62 7.23 -17.86
CA GLY A 363 1.23 6.09 -18.54
C GLY A 363 0.89 4.77 -17.84
N LEU A 364 0.99 4.74 -16.51
CA LEU A 364 0.64 3.56 -15.71
C LEU A 364 -0.85 3.18 -15.85
N LEU A 365 -1.76 4.15 -15.81
CA LEU A 365 -3.19 3.90 -15.97
C LEU A 365 -3.50 3.37 -17.37
N THR A 366 -2.90 3.97 -18.39
CA THR A 366 -3.05 3.55 -19.79
C THR A 366 -2.54 2.13 -20.00
N GLN A 367 -1.30 1.87 -19.57
CA GLN A 367 -0.70 0.54 -19.66
C GLN A 367 -1.48 -0.51 -18.86
N GLY A 368 -1.98 -0.15 -17.69
CA GLY A 368 -2.81 -1.02 -16.87
C GLY A 368 -4.10 -1.45 -17.57
N ARG A 369 -4.78 -0.52 -18.25
CA ARG A 369 -5.99 -0.81 -19.05
C ARG A 369 -5.66 -1.68 -20.26
N GLU A 370 -4.58 -1.37 -20.98
CA GLU A 370 -4.13 -2.18 -22.10
C GLU A 370 -3.89 -3.62 -21.67
N GLU A 371 -3.06 -3.85 -20.66
CA GLU A 371 -2.77 -5.20 -20.15
C GLU A 371 -4.03 -5.91 -19.65
N ASP A 372 -4.99 -5.19 -19.06
CA ASP A 372 -6.28 -5.74 -18.64
C ASP A 372 -7.10 -6.35 -19.79
N THR A 373 -6.91 -5.87 -21.02
CA THR A 373 -7.64 -6.32 -22.23
C THR A 373 -6.91 -7.42 -23.01
N LEU A 374 -5.63 -7.62 -22.71
CA LEU A 374 -4.77 -8.58 -23.38
C LEU A 374 -4.77 -9.94 -22.69
N ASP A 375 -4.60 -11.02 -23.46
CA ASP A 375 -4.24 -12.34 -22.94
C ASP A 375 -2.72 -12.45 -22.74
N GLY A 376 -2.25 -13.59 -22.22
CA GLY A 376 -0.82 -13.77 -21.97
C GLY A 376 0.07 -13.90 -23.23
N LYS A 377 -0.51 -13.89 -24.45
CA LYS A 377 0.22 -13.70 -25.72
C LYS A 377 0.04 -12.31 -26.31
N ARG A 378 -0.57 -11.38 -25.57
CA ARG A 378 -0.85 -10.01 -26.00
C ARG A 378 -1.83 -9.92 -27.18
N HIS A 379 -2.81 -10.82 -27.23
CA HIS A 379 -3.97 -10.69 -28.11
C HIS A 379 -5.19 -10.22 -27.33
N VAL A 380 -6.15 -9.56 -27.98
CA VAL A 380 -7.44 -9.21 -27.36
C VAL A 380 -8.43 -10.37 -27.55
N PRO A 381 -8.80 -11.12 -26.49
CA PRO A 381 -9.79 -12.19 -26.58
C PRO A 381 -11.14 -11.68 -27.05
N ALA A 382 -11.89 -12.49 -27.78
CA ALA A 382 -13.22 -12.12 -28.28
C ALA A 382 -14.15 -11.61 -27.16
N ALA A 383 -14.08 -12.23 -25.97
CA ALA A 383 -14.85 -11.84 -24.79
C ALA A 383 -14.50 -10.44 -24.25
N LEU A 384 -13.26 -9.95 -24.47
CA LEU A 384 -12.77 -8.67 -23.95
C LEU A 384 -12.81 -7.53 -24.98
N ARG A 385 -13.18 -7.80 -26.25
CA ARG A 385 -13.20 -6.77 -27.31
C ARG A 385 -14.12 -5.59 -26.99
N LYS A 386 -15.28 -5.84 -26.39
CA LYS A 386 -16.21 -4.78 -26.00
C LYS A 386 -15.62 -3.90 -24.89
N LYS A 387 -15.04 -4.53 -23.86
CA LYS A 387 -14.32 -3.84 -22.79
C LYS A 387 -13.16 -3.01 -23.35
N ALA A 388 -12.36 -3.57 -24.26
CA ALA A 388 -11.27 -2.85 -24.90
C ALA A 388 -11.73 -1.63 -25.69
N GLN A 389 -12.91 -1.68 -26.32
CA GLN A 389 -13.51 -0.52 -26.99
C GLN A 389 -13.97 0.55 -25.98
N GLU A 390 -14.57 0.14 -24.87
CA GLU A 390 -15.00 1.05 -23.80
C GLU A 390 -13.80 1.71 -23.09
N ASP A 391 -12.77 0.94 -22.75
CA ASP A 391 -11.55 1.43 -22.10
C ASP A 391 -10.78 2.43 -22.99
N ASN A 392 -10.81 2.25 -24.32
CA ASN A 392 -10.23 3.20 -25.28
C ASN A 392 -10.99 4.53 -25.36
N LEU A 393 -12.26 4.57 -24.95
CA LEU A 393 -13.09 5.78 -24.95
C LEU A 393 -13.01 6.53 -23.61
N GLU A 394 -12.61 5.86 -22.53
CA GLU A 394 -12.51 6.46 -21.20
C GLU A 394 -11.26 7.35 -21.09
N ALA A 395 -11.43 8.67 -21.04
CA ALA A 395 -10.32 9.59 -20.90
C ALA A 395 -9.62 9.46 -19.54
N VAL A 396 -8.29 9.44 -19.54
CA VAL A 396 -7.49 9.60 -18.32
C VAL A 396 -7.58 11.08 -17.89
N SER A 397 -7.75 11.33 -16.59
CA SER A 397 -7.80 12.70 -16.08
C SER A 397 -6.46 13.40 -16.34
N ASN A 398 -6.51 14.66 -16.75
CA ASN A 398 -5.33 15.51 -16.89
C ASN A 398 -5.00 16.31 -15.62
N THR A 399 -5.83 16.21 -14.57
CA THR A 399 -5.61 16.87 -13.28
C THR A 399 -4.98 15.91 -12.28
N PRO A 400 -4.07 16.36 -11.40
CA PRO A 400 -3.46 15.52 -10.36
C PRO A 400 -4.48 14.85 -9.44
N SER A 401 -5.52 15.57 -9.01
CA SER A 401 -6.57 15.01 -8.15
C SER A 401 -7.36 13.92 -8.86
N GLY A 402 -7.77 14.14 -10.11
CA GLY A 402 -8.48 13.13 -10.88
C GLY A 402 -7.61 11.91 -11.21
N LEU A 403 -6.29 12.09 -11.40
CA LEU A 403 -5.36 10.96 -11.56
C LEU A 403 -5.26 10.12 -10.29
N ILE A 404 -5.14 10.76 -9.11
CA ILE A 404 -5.12 10.05 -7.82
C ILE A 404 -6.41 9.26 -7.62
N GLU A 405 -7.56 9.88 -7.92
CA GLU A 405 -8.86 9.21 -7.81
C GLU A 405 -8.97 8.02 -8.77
N GLN A 406 -8.57 8.17 -10.02
CA GLN A 406 -8.59 7.10 -11.01
C GLN A 406 -7.67 5.93 -10.61
N VAL A 407 -6.46 6.23 -10.10
CA VAL A 407 -5.56 5.18 -9.57
C VAL A 407 -6.22 4.44 -8.42
N ALA A 408 -6.81 5.14 -7.46
CA ALA A 408 -7.49 4.51 -6.33
C ALA A 408 -8.64 3.61 -6.79
N GLN A 409 -9.46 4.06 -7.75
CA GLN A 409 -10.56 3.27 -8.31
C GLN A 409 -10.05 2.02 -9.05
N VAL A 410 -9.00 2.15 -9.87
CA VAL A 410 -8.39 1.02 -10.60
C VAL A 410 -7.81 -0.01 -9.64
N VAL A 411 -7.04 0.43 -8.64
CA VAL A 411 -6.47 -0.45 -7.62
C VAL A 411 -7.60 -1.17 -6.88
N ASN A 412 -8.64 -0.46 -6.45
CA ASN A 412 -9.77 -1.07 -5.75
C ASN A 412 -10.47 -2.15 -6.59
N LYS A 413 -10.64 -1.92 -7.90
CA LYS A 413 -11.18 -2.93 -8.84
C LYS A 413 -10.23 -4.12 -8.99
N GLN A 414 -8.93 -3.88 -9.00
CA GLN A 414 -7.90 -4.90 -9.19
C GLN A 414 -7.63 -5.76 -7.94
N ILE A 415 -7.89 -5.24 -6.73
CA ILE A 415 -7.64 -5.95 -5.46
C ILE A 415 -8.30 -7.32 -5.45
N PHE A 416 -9.54 -7.45 -5.93
CA PHE A 416 -10.26 -8.73 -5.95
C PHE A 416 -9.58 -9.78 -6.84
N ARG A 417 -8.84 -9.37 -7.86
CA ARG A 417 -8.16 -10.28 -8.79
C ARG A 417 -6.83 -10.83 -8.24
N ILE A 418 -6.27 -10.16 -7.23
CA ILE A 418 -5.04 -10.58 -6.53
C ILE A 418 -5.31 -11.03 -5.10
N ALA A 419 -6.56 -11.02 -4.68
CA ALA A 419 -7.00 -11.51 -3.38
C ALA A 419 -7.48 -12.96 -3.50
N PHE A 420 -7.36 -13.69 -2.40
CA PHE A 420 -8.03 -14.97 -2.22
C PHE A 420 -9.46 -14.68 -1.72
N SER A 421 -10.48 -15.08 -2.47
CA SER A 421 -11.91 -14.93 -2.10
C SER A 421 -12.29 -15.87 -0.97
#